data_AF-A0A645IYY3-F1
#
_entry.id   AF-A0A645IYY3-F1
#
_cell.length_a   1.000
_cell.length_b   1.000
_cell.length_c   1.000
_cell.angle_alpha   90.00
_cell.angle_beta   90.00
_cell.angle_gamma   90.00
#
_symmetry.space_group_name_H-M   'P 1'
#
loop_
_entity.id
_entity.type
_entity.pdbx_description
1 polymer ?
#
loop_
_entity_poly.entity_id
_entity_poly.type
_entity_poly.pdbx_seq_one_letter_code
_entity_poly.pdbx_strand_id
1 'polypeptide(L)'
;MTFMGCNCGRNFTDAAERLAKSGAFTCTEDAYLAAWAAENKRNKGVNHGLRTIEYMLAREHPIESAIFNNRVNWNQVPDVSMEDVDIVESMVRWWCSITARYMRDAVEAQMKARVATELLRTDAQAAAREGTQHG
;
A
#
# COMPACT_ATOMS: atom_id res chain seq x y z
N MET A 1 -9.27 1.03 5.41
CA MET A 1 -7.79 1.02 5.41
C MET A 1 -7.28 0.83 3.98
N THR A 2 -7.07 1.90 3.24
CA THR A 2 -6.70 1.86 1.80
C THR A 2 -5.26 1.42 1.57
N PHE A 3 -4.37 1.68 2.55
CA PHE A 3 -2.92 1.44 2.45
C PHE A 3 -2.52 0.00 2.11
N MET A 4 -3.11 -0.97 2.81
CA MET A 4 -2.80 -2.40 2.62
C MET A 4 -3.23 -2.95 1.24
N GLY A 5 -4.09 -2.22 0.53
CA GLY A 5 -4.50 -2.53 -0.86
C GLY A 5 -3.75 -1.72 -1.93
N CYS A 6 -2.78 -0.88 -1.55
CA CYS A 6 -1.98 -0.08 -2.47
C CYS A 6 -0.57 -0.68 -2.69
N ASN A 7 0.20 -0.09 -3.62
CA ASN A 7 1.58 -0.50 -3.89
C ASN A 7 2.45 -0.50 -2.62
N CYS A 8 2.31 0.52 -1.76
CA CYS A 8 3.02 0.59 -0.49
C CYS A 8 2.65 -0.57 0.46
N GLY A 9 1.37 -0.96 0.52
CA GLY A 9 0.92 -2.11 1.30
C GLY A 9 1.50 -3.44 0.82
N ARG A 10 1.66 -3.61 -0.51
CA ARG A 10 2.35 -4.78 -1.08
C ARG A 10 3.82 -4.82 -0.67
N ASN A 11 4.55 -3.71 -0.82
CA ASN A 11 5.96 -3.66 -0.43
C ASN A 11 6.15 -3.95 1.08
N PHE A 12 5.29 -3.36 1.93
CA PHE A 12 5.26 -3.67 3.36
C PHE A 12 5.03 -5.18 3.61
N THR A 13 4.03 -5.77 2.95
CA THR A 13 3.71 -7.20 3.10
C THR A 13 4.91 -8.07 2.70
N ASP A 14 5.57 -7.77 1.58
CA ASP A 14 6.74 -8.51 1.11
C ASP A 14 7.93 -8.37 2.07
N ALA A 15 8.13 -7.19 2.67
CA ALA A 15 9.16 -6.97 3.67
C ALA A 15 8.88 -7.75 4.96
N ALA A 16 7.64 -7.70 5.45
CA ALA A 16 7.18 -8.41 6.63
C ALA A 16 7.27 -9.95 6.45
N GLU A 17 6.87 -10.48 5.29
CA GLU A 17 7.02 -11.90 5.00
C GLU A 17 8.47 -12.35 4.90
N ARG A 18 9.35 -11.54 4.31
CA ARG A 18 10.78 -11.82 4.28
C ARG A 18 11.36 -11.87 5.69
N LEU A 19 10.96 -10.93 6.55
CA LEU A 19 11.40 -10.89 7.94
C LEU A 19 10.90 -12.11 8.72
N ALA A 20 9.64 -12.50 8.54
CA ALA A 20 9.08 -13.70 9.16
C ALA A 20 9.81 -14.99 8.72
N LYS A 21 10.20 -15.08 7.44
CA LYS A 21 10.93 -16.23 6.89
C LYS A 21 12.42 -16.25 7.26
N SER A 22 12.96 -15.17 7.81
CA SER A 22 14.40 -15.05 8.13
C SER A 22 14.84 -15.88 9.35
N GLY A 23 13.89 -16.29 10.21
CA GLY A 23 14.19 -16.95 11.49
C GLY A 23 14.61 -15.99 12.60
N ALA A 24 14.62 -14.67 12.37
CA ALA A 24 14.97 -13.67 13.39
C ALA A 24 13.90 -13.50 14.50
N PHE A 25 12.68 -14.00 14.26
CA PHE A 25 11.56 -13.89 15.19
C PHE A 25 10.96 -15.28 15.44
N THR A 26 10.46 -15.49 16.66
CA THR A 26 9.84 -16.76 17.08
C THR A 26 8.40 -16.90 16.60
N CYS A 27 7.70 -15.80 16.36
CA CYS A 27 6.36 -15.79 15.78
C CYS A 27 6.28 -14.81 14.59
N THR A 28 5.28 -15.02 13.73
CA THR A 28 5.11 -14.24 12.50
C THR A 28 4.59 -12.84 12.82
N GLU A 29 3.76 -12.72 13.84
CA GLU A 29 3.18 -11.47 14.34
C GLU A 29 4.28 -10.46 14.70
N ASP A 30 5.29 -10.89 15.46
CA ASP A 30 6.39 -10.03 15.89
C ASP A 30 7.23 -9.56 14.69
N ALA A 31 7.43 -10.42 13.69
CA ALA A 31 8.09 -10.03 12.46
C ALA A 31 7.30 -8.96 11.69
N TYR A 32 5.96 -9.07 11.66
CA TYR A 32 5.12 -8.06 11.01
C TYR A 32 5.12 -6.74 11.77
N LEU A 33 5.08 -6.77 13.10
CA LEU A 33 5.19 -5.57 13.94
C LEU A 33 6.57 -4.91 13.81
N ALA A 34 7.65 -5.70 13.75
CA ALA A 34 8.99 -5.18 13.51
C ALA A 34 9.14 -4.53 12.13
N ALA A 35 8.57 -5.15 11.09
CA ALA A 35 8.52 -4.55 9.75
C ALA A 35 7.71 -3.25 9.75
N TRP A 36 6.60 -3.19 10.50
CA TRP A 36 5.80 -1.99 10.64
C TRP A 36 6.57 -0.88 11.34
N ALA A 37 7.28 -1.18 12.43
CA ALA A 37 8.13 -0.20 13.11
C ALA A 37 9.21 0.37 12.17
N ALA A 38 9.78 -0.47 11.30
CA ALA A 38 10.75 -0.03 10.31
C ALA A 38 10.15 0.86 9.21
N GLU A 39 8.93 0.57 8.78
CA GLU A 39 8.16 1.33 7.79
C GLU A 39 7.62 2.65 8.38
N ASN A 40 7.12 2.62 9.61
CA ASN A 40 6.45 3.72 10.30
C ASN A 40 7.40 4.70 11.00
N LYS A 41 8.54 4.98 10.37
CA LYS A 41 9.52 5.96 10.84
C LYS A 41 9.57 7.18 9.92
N ARG A 42 10.03 8.31 10.45
CA ARG A 42 10.30 9.48 9.61
C ARG A 42 11.53 9.22 8.75
N ASN A 43 11.37 9.28 7.44
CA ASN A 43 12.48 9.19 6.49
C ASN A 43 12.30 10.28 5.43
N LYS A 44 13.25 11.21 5.29
CA LYS A 44 13.12 12.31 4.31
C LYS A 44 12.98 11.81 2.85
N GLY A 45 13.51 10.63 2.55
CA GLY A 45 13.40 10.00 1.22
C GLY A 45 12.09 9.25 0.97
N VAL A 46 11.23 9.07 1.98
CA VAL A 46 9.97 8.32 1.88
C VAL A 46 8.84 9.18 2.45
N ASN A 47 7.73 9.33 1.72
CA ASN A 47 6.59 10.19 2.13
C ASN A 47 7.03 11.61 2.56
N HIS A 48 8.13 12.13 2.00
CA HIS A 48 8.71 13.44 2.31
C HIS A 48 8.97 13.70 3.81
N GLY A 49 9.29 12.65 4.59
CA GLY A 49 9.58 12.78 6.03
C GLY A 49 8.39 12.54 6.96
N LEU A 50 7.23 12.20 6.42
CA LEU A 50 6.08 11.72 7.20
C LEU A 50 6.32 10.29 7.69
N ARG A 51 5.79 9.98 8.87
CA ARG A 51 5.58 8.58 9.25
C ARG A 51 4.50 7.99 8.35
N THR A 52 4.59 6.70 8.09
CA THR A 52 3.58 6.01 7.26
C THR A 52 2.18 6.15 7.84
N ILE A 53 2.00 6.08 9.16
CA ILE A 53 0.69 6.30 9.81
C ILE A 53 0.14 7.72 9.59
N GLU A 54 1.00 8.74 9.61
CA GLU A 54 0.61 10.13 9.36
C GLU A 54 0.12 10.31 7.93
N TYR A 55 0.80 9.69 6.98
CA TYR A 55 0.40 9.70 5.58
C TYR A 55 -0.90 8.90 5.36
N MET A 56 -1.06 7.76 6.03
CA MET A 56 -2.24 6.90 5.92
C MET A 56 -3.52 7.52 6.46
N LEU A 57 -3.41 8.28 7.56
CA LEU A 57 -4.55 8.88 8.25
C LEU A 57 -4.84 10.31 7.79
N ALA A 58 -4.01 10.87 6.91
CA ALA A 58 -4.25 12.20 6.36
C ALA A 58 -5.55 12.22 5.54
N ARG A 59 -6.43 13.15 5.87
CA ARG A 59 -7.71 13.35 5.17
C ARG A 59 -7.51 13.85 3.74
N GLU A 60 -6.52 14.70 3.55
CA GLU A 60 -6.11 15.27 2.27
C GLU A 60 -4.65 14.90 2.02
N HIS A 61 -4.22 14.87 0.75
CA HIS A 61 -2.84 14.54 0.42
C HIS A 61 -1.89 15.62 0.98
N PRO A 62 -1.06 15.31 2.01
CA PRO A 62 -0.33 16.33 2.77
C PRO A 62 0.98 16.77 2.10
N ILE A 63 1.23 16.31 0.87
CA ILE A 63 2.45 16.63 0.10
C ILE A 63 2.06 17.58 -1.02
N GLU A 64 2.59 18.80 -0.95
CA GLU A 64 2.45 19.78 -2.00
C GLU A 64 3.55 19.57 -3.04
N SER A 65 3.16 19.31 -4.28
CA SER A 65 4.05 19.29 -5.42
C SER A 65 4.41 20.72 -5.83
N ALA A 66 5.69 21.05 -5.82
CA ALA A 66 6.21 22.22 -6.50
C ALA A 66 7.31 21.81 -7.46
N ILE A 67 7.48 22.58 -8.54
CA ILE A 67 8.31 22.26 -9.72
C ILE A 67 9.72 21.74 -9.36
N PHE A 68 10.30 22.24 -8.27
CA PHE A 68 11.67 21.88 -7.84
C PHE A 68 11.76 21.35 -6.42
N ASN A 69 10.66 21.29 -5.65
CA ASN A 69 10.73 20.81 -4.27
C ASN A 69 9.35 20.40 -3.75
N ASN A 70 9.19 19.11 -3.45
CA ASN A 70 8.02 18.65 -2.74
C ASN A 70 8.14 19.01 -1.26
N ARG A 71 7.08 19.57 -0.68
CA ARG A 71 7.06 19.96 0.74
C ARG A 71 5.84 19.36 1.44
N VAL A 72 6.03 19.07 2.73
CA VAL A 72 4.93 18.63 3.60
C VAL A 72 4.14 19.85 4.05
N ASN A 73 2.84 19.85 3.80
CA ASN A 73 1.91 20.78 4.43
C ASN A 73 1.50 20.21 5.79
N TRP A 74 2.17 20.67 6.84
CA TRP A 74 1.95 20.19 8.21
C TRP A 74 0.55 20.49 8.75
N ASN A 75 -0.20 21.43 8.17
CA ASN A 75 -1.59 21.68 8.56
C ASN A 75 -2.55 20.58 8.09
N GLN A 76 -2.13 19.78 7.10
CA GLN A 76 -2.89 18.62 6.59
C GLN A 76 -2.42 17.30 7.21
N VAL A 77 -1.35 17.33 8.01
CA VAL A 77 -0.85 16.15 8.71
C VAL A 77 -1.70 15.94 9.96
N PRO A 78 -2.30 14.75 10.15
CA PRO A 78 -3.14 14.49 11.31
C PRO A 78 -2.29 14.44 12.58
N ASP A 79 -2.88 14.84 13.71
CA ASP A 79 -2.32 14.52 15.02
C ASP A 79 -2.64 13.06 15.33
N VAL A 80 -1.61 12.21 15.34
CA VAL A 80 -1.76 10.76 15.50
C VAL A 80 -1.72 10.43 16.98
N SER A 81 -2.84 9.97 17.51
CA SER A 81 -2.95 9.56 18.91
C SER A 81 -2.32 8.19 19.16
N MET A 82 -2.12 7.83 20.42
CA MET A 82 -1.71 6.46 20.78
C MET A 82 -2.79 5.42 20.45
N GLU A 83 -4.06 5.79 20.52
CA GLU A 83 -5.16 4.91 20.12
C GLU A 83 -5.08 4.57 18.62
N ASP A 84 -4.74 5.54 17.77
CA ASP A 84 -4.51 5.31 16.34
C ASP A 84 -3.36 4.31 16.12
N VAL A 85 -2.29 4.44 16.89
CA VAL A 85 -1.14 3.53 16.83
C VAL A 85 -1.57 2.11 17.23
N ASP A 86 -2.26 1.95 18.36
CA ASP A 86 -2.72 0.66 18.86
C ASP A 86 -3.67 -0.04 17.87
N ILE A 87 -4.57 0.72 17.24
CA ILE A 87 -5.47 0.20 16.21
C ILE A 87 -4.67 -0.28 15.01
N VAL A 88 -3.72 0.53 14.52
CA VAL A 88 -2.92 0.15 13.34
C VAL A 88 -2.03 -1.06 13.64
N GLU A 89 -1.41 -1.13 14.81
CA GLU A 89 -0.62 -2.28 15.24
C GLU A 89 -1.47 -3.55 15.38
N SER A 90 -2.69 -3.43 15.92
CA SER A 90 -3.66 -4.52 15.97
C SER A 90 -4.02 -5.02 14.56
N MET A 91 -4.19 -4.11 13.61
CA MET A 91 -4.45 -4.46 12.21
C MET A 91 -3.22 -5.08 11.53
N VAL A 92 -2.01 -4.61 11.82
CA VAL A 92 -0.75 -5.22 11.35
C VAL A 92 -0.61 -6.64 11.88
N ARG A 93 -0.90 -6.85 13.16
CA ARG A 93 -0.90 -8.18 13.77
C ARG A 93 -1.94 -9.09 13.12
N TRP A 94 -3.14 -8.60 12.85
CA TRP A 94 -4.14 -9.36 12.08
C TRP A 94 -3.67 -9.65 10.65
N TRP A 95 -2.88 -8.77 10.04
CA TRP A 95 -2.45 -8.88 8.64
C TRP A 95 -1.62 -10.12 8.33
N CYS A 96 -0.89 -10.67 9.32
CA CYS A 96 -0.14 -11.91 9.12
C CYS A 96 -1.02 -13.17 9.15
N SER A 97 -2.29 -13.05 9.57
CA SER A 97 -3.20 -14.18 9.72
C SER A 97 -3.57 -14.83 8.37
N ILE A 98 -4.07 -16.07 8.45
CA ILE A 98 -4.55 -16.80 7.27
C ILE A 98 -5.76 -16.13 6.61
N THR A 99 -6.63 -15.48 7.39
CA THR A 99 -7.81 -14.78 6.85
C THR A 99 -7.41 -13.54 6.07
N ALA A 100 -6.43 -12.78 6.58
CA ALA A 100 -5.85 -11.66 5.84
C ALA A 100 -5.14 -12.13 4.56
N ARG A 101 -4.48 -13.29 4.58
CA ARG A 101 -3.88 -13.90 3.38
C ARG A 101 -4.94 -14.22 2.31
N TYR A 102 -6.01 -14.91 2.67
CA TYR A 102 -7.11 -15.19 1.73
C TYR A 102 -7.72 -13.92 1.14
N MET A 103 -7.85 -12.87 1.96
CA MET A 103 -8.33 -11.57 1.48
C MET A 103 -7.37 -10.97 0.43
N ARG A 104 -6.06 -10.99 0.68
CA ARG A 104 -5.05 -10.51 -0.28
C ARG A 104 -5.10 -11.28 -1.60
N ASP A 105 -5.14 -12.60 -1.52
CA ASP A 105 -5.15 -13.48 -2.69
C ASP A 105 -6.40 -13.22 -3.56
N ALA A 106 -7.57 -13.07 -2.93
CA ALA A 106 -8.81 -12.75 -3.62
C ALA A 106 -8.76 -11.39 -4.32
N VAL A 107 -8.26 -10.36 -3.64
CA VAL A 107 -8.10 -9.01 -4.22
C VAL A 107 -7.11 -9.02 -5.38
N GLU A 108 -5.98 -9.72 -5.24
CA GLU A 108 -4.99 -9.82 -6.31
C GLU A 108 -5.55 -10.54 -7.55
N ALA A 109 -6.33 -11.60 -7.35
CA ALA A 109 -7.01 -12.29 -8.45
C ALA A 109 -7.99 -11.36 -9.18
N GLN A 110 -8.79 -10.58 -8.43
CA GLN A 110 -9.70 -9.60 -9.01
C GLN A 110 -8.97 -8.50 -9.80
N MET A 111 -7.85 -7.99 -9.28
CA MET A 111 -7.03 -6.99 -9.99
C MET A 111 -6.48 -7.54 -11.30
N LYS A 112 -5.94 -8.77 -11.30
CA LYS A 112 -5.43 -9.44 -12.51
C LYS A 112 -6.53 -9.63 -13.56
N ALA A 113 -7.71 -10.08 -13.13
CA ALA A 113 -8.87 -10.25 -14.01
C ALA A 113 -9.32 -8.91 -14.64
N ARG A 114 -9.32 -7.83 -13.85
CA ARG A 114 -9.66 -6.49 -14.33
C ARG A 114 -8.68 -6.00 -15.39
N VAL A 115 -7.36 -6.10 -15.13
CA VAL A 115 -6.32 -5.70 -16.09
C VAL A 115 -6.45 -6.50 -17.39
N ALA A 116 -6.64 -7.82 -17.30
CA ALA A 116 -6.85 -8.66 -18.49
C ALA A 116 -8.08 -8.22 -19.30
N THR A 117 -9.18 -7.89 -18.63
CA THR A 117 -10.40 -7.39 -19.28
C THR A 117 -10.18 -6.05 -19.98
N GLU A 118 -9.44 -5.13 -19.35
CA GLU A 118 -9.10 -3.83 -19.93
C GLU A 118 -8.21 -3.97 -21.18
N LEU A 119 -7.25 -4.90 -21.16
CA LEU A 119 -6.39 -5.21 -22.31
C LEU A 119 -7.22 -5.79 -23.47
N LEU A 120 -8.04 -6.81 -23.21
CA LEU A 120 -8.92 -7.41 -24.21
C LEU A 120 -9.87 -6.39 -24.85
N ARG A 121 -10.42 -5.47 -24.04
CA ARG A 121 -11.27 -4.38 -24.53
C ARG A 121 -10.49 -3.43 -25.45
N THR A 122 -9.25 -3.11 -25.09
CA THR A 122 -8.39 -2.22 -25.88
C THR A 122 -8.01 -2.85 -27.22
N ASP A 123 -7.68 -4.13 -27.23
CA ASP A 123 -7.35 -4.89 -28.44
C ASP A 123 -8.56 -5.01 -29.38
N ALA A 124 -9.74 -5.29 -28.83
CA ALA A 124 -10.98 -5.32 -29.61
C ALA A 124 -11.31 -3.96 -30.25
N GLN A 125 -11.05 -2.86 -29.53
CA GLN A 125 -11.23 -1.50 -30.05
C GLN A 125 -10.21 -1.15 -31.14
N ALA A 126 -8.97 -1.64 -31.04
CA ALA A 126 -7.95 -1.46 -32.07
C ALA A 126 -8.34 -2.21 -33.36
N ALA A 127 -8.71 -3.50 -33.24
CA ALA A 127 -9.14 -4.32 -34.37
C ALA A 127 -10.36 -3.75 -35.11
N ALA A 128 -11.34 -3.20 -34.37
CA ALA A 128 -12.52 -2.57 -34.97
C ALA A 128 -12.18 -1.31 -35.79
N ARG A 129 -11.15 -0.54 -35.39
CA ARG A 129 -10.69 0.67 -36.10
C ARG A 129 -9.93 0.34 -37.38
N GLU A 130 -9.14 -0.73 -37.38
CA GLU A 130 -8.42 -1.20 -38.56
C GLU A 130 -9.39 -1.74 -39.63
N GLY A 131 -10.45 -2.42 -39.23
CA GLY A 131 -11.49 -2.91 -40.15
C GLY A 131 -12.31 -1.81 -40.84
N THR A 132 -12.33 -0.58 -40.33
CA THR A 132 -13.09 0.54 -40.93
C THR A 132 -12.31 1.36 -41.96
N GLN A 133 -10.98 1.18 -42.06
CA GLN A 133 -10.14 1.92 -43.01
C GLN A 133 -9.97 1.22 -44.37
N HIS A 134 -10.51 0.01 -44.54
CA HIS A 134 -10.35 -0.82 -45.75
C HIS A 134 -11.69 -1.20 -46.41
N GLY A 135 -12.80 -0.55 -46.03
CA GLY A 135 -14.11 -0.65 -46.69
C GLY A 135 -14.52 0.68 -47.28
#